data_AF-A0A2W5YT29-F1
#
_entry.id   AF-A0A2W5YT29-F1
#
_cell.length_a   1.000
_cell.length_b   1.000
_cell.length_c   1.000
_cell.angle_alpha   90.00
_cell.angle_beta   90.00
_cell.angle_gamma   90.00
#
_symmetry.space_group_name_H-M   'P 1'
#
loop_
_entity.id
_entity.type
_entity.pdbx_description
1 polymer ?
#
loop_
_entity_poly.entity_id
_entity_poly.type
_entity_poly.pdbx_seq_one_letter_code
_entity_poly.pdbx_strand_id
1 'polypeptide(L)'
;MSTAAFTAVDKVKLPRLLLGAALGVVAALSAVSVADAQAVTVRTIAGSGRAGFEDGPALAATFMLPMGMAFDREGNLYIADGAAQRVRVMDRNGNVHTVAGGGPAVDSGFWVPGGYADGAGPQARFNRPAGIAFGPDGDLYIADSFNHCIRRMTPSGDVTTFAGSPSSAGMADGPRQTATFQRPMGLAFDKIGNLYVADPLTQVRKVDPAGVVSYIQVGNQPTNVAVFDGAAGPTLFVAGFEGLILRTPDAKIERFSPFETHLDGDRFLQGGRALGHPFGVAALDDHTVVFTDARSNTVRYLDTRYGQERILAGAPNEDASADTGGYVDGTGPLARLSGPLGIAMRADGALVVADAGNRRIRTLTPPDRREAIPLSVDLLGVARGFSPQDFKIALAGDSFVWYNTDWDTSIEGRLQHLIGSNAEFPSSTSVRVIPVWGMGSLDATDQYLKIVMDTGLFNTLLLNINAIDIAGSFGIKLADVSSNAVKWQDPLTQDLRILKGQAAAAGVPLAIVIEPLPNQLSWQESAWYELTSKPAPLDLTFKGLLRSAIRKSGVPVIDLWPAFQADLASPSHRALYATEDPHFSVHGREVAAAEIAKALLKMRPWKSR
;
A
#
# COMPACT_ATOMS: atom_id res chain seq x y z
N MET A 1 -31.16 45.46 -31.96
CA MET A 1 -31.96 44.93 -33.08
C MET A 1 -31.03 44.72 -34.26
N SER A 2 -31.05 43.52 -34.86
CA SER A 2 -30.58 43.22 -36.23
C SER A 2 -29.07 43.32 -36.48
N THR A 3 -28.35 42.49 -37.25
CA THR A 3 -28.55 41.20 -37.93
C THR A 3 -27.21 40.85 -38.58
N ALA A 4 -26.91 39.55 -38.65
CA ALA A 4 -26.28 38.81 -39.76
C ALA A 4 -24.81 39.04 -40.20
N ALA A 5 -24.22 37.88 -40.50
CA ALA A 5 -22.88 37.55 -40.98
C ALA A 5 -22.63 37.90 -42.45
N PHE A 6 -21.35 37.83 -42.89
CA PHE A 6 -20.88 37.06 -44.06
C PHE A 6 -19.33 37.17 -44.19
N THR A 7 -18.66 36.01 -44.36
CA THR A 7 -17.47 35.64 -45.20
C THR A 7 -16.27 36.58 -45.40
N ALA A 8 -15.05 36.17 -45.77
CA ALA A 8 -14.18 34.98 -45.75
C ALA A 8 -12.92 35.37 -46.59
N VAL A 9 -11.83 34.57 -46.50
CA VAL A 9 -10.79 34.30 -47.54
C VAL A 9 -9.39 34.95 -47.40
N ASP A 10 -8.39 34.03 -47.25
CA ASP A 10 -6.98 33.99 -47.73
C ASP A 10 -5.93 34.99 -47.22
N LYS A 11 -4.62 34.69 -47.08
CA LYS A 11 -3.68 33.58 -47.34
C LYS A 11 -2.43 33.93 -46.47
N VAL A 12 -1.51 33.02 -46.10
CA VAL A 12 -0.23 32.80 -46.82
C VAL A 12 0.56 31.67 -46.15
N LYS A 13 1.27 30.93 -47.01
CA LYS A 13 2.11 29.73 -46.88
C LYS A 13 3.34 29.87 -45.95
N LEU A 14 3.71 28.76 -45.30
CA LEU A 14 5.02 28.51 -44.67
C LEU A 14 5.89 27.60 -45.57
N PRO A 15 7.21 27.86 -45.73
CA PRO A 15 8.12 26.96 -46.44
C PRO A 15 8.87 25.99 -45.51
N ARG A 16 9.21 24.81 -46.07
CA ARG A 16 10.09 23.77 -45.51
C ARG A 16 11.57 24.08 -45.80
N LEU A 17 12.49 23.77 -44.87
CA LEU A 17 13.88 23.32 -45.10
C LEU A 17 14.44 22.87 -43.72
N LEU A 18 14.72 21.58 -43.45
CA LEU A 18 15.81 20.66 -43.85
C LEU A 18 16.91 20.51 -42.77
N LEU A 19 17.08 19.24 -42.35
CA LEU A 19 18.17 18.53 -41.66
C LEU A 19 19.55 19.22 -41.53
N GLY A 20 20.19 19.03 -40.36
CA GLY A 20 21.65 19.17 -40.17
C GLY A 20 22.08 18.93 -38.71
N ALA A 21 23.02 18.01 -38.51
CA ALA A 21 23.36 17.34 -37.25
C ALA A 21 24.37 18.07 -36.33
N ALA A 22 24.28 17.71 -35.04
CA ALA A 22 25.36 17.50 -34.04
C ALA A 22 26.41 18.59 -33.76
N LEU A 23 26.50 19.04 -32.50
CA LEU A 23 27.59 18.70 -31.56
C LEU A 23 27.41 19.40 -30.19
N GLY A 24 27.57 18.63 -29.11
CA GLY A 24 28.35 19.08 -27.96
C GLY A 24 27.65 19.74 -26.77
N VAL A 25 26.99 18.93 -25.91
CA VAL A 25 27.18 19.05 -24.46
C VAL A 25 27.21 17.64 -23.87
N VAL A 26 28.40 17.18 -23.53
CA VAL A 26 28.63 16.04 -22.65
C VAL A 26 28.33 16.54 -21.24
N ALA A 27 27.13 16.24 -20.73
CA ALA A 27 26.86 16.25 -19.31
C ALA A 27 26.88 14.79 -18.85
N ALA A 28 27.93 14.43 -18.10
CA ALA A 28 28.02 13.18 -17.38
C ALA A 28 26.87 13.12 -16.36
N LEU A 29 25.76 12.49 -16.75
CA LEU A 29 24.75 12.01 -15.83
C LEU A 29 25.21 10.63 -15.38
N SER A 30 25.71 10.58 -14.15
CA SER A 30 25.91 9.36 -13.38
C SER A 30 24.71 8.46 -13.56
N ALA A 31 24.96 7.22 -14.01
CA ALA A 31 23.95 6.18 -14.10
C ALA A 31 23.30 5.99 -12.72
N VAL A 32 22.10 6.55 -12.53
CA VAL A 32 21.17 6.03 -11.55
C VAL A 32 20.64 4.75 -12.18
N SER A 33 21.14 3.61 -11.71
CA SER A 33 20.53 2.32 -12.02
C SER A 33 19.05 2.41 -11.65
N VAL A 34 18.19 2.37 -12.65
CA VAL A 34 16.75 2.22 -12.45
C VAL A 34 16.58 0.82 -11.87
N ALA A 35 16.52 0.75 -10.55
CA ALA A 35 16.17 -0.46 -9.84
C ALA A 35 14.73 -0.81 -10.24
N ASP A 36 14.58 -2.05 -10.69
CA ASP A 36 13.33 -2.75 -10.94
C ASP A 36 12.28 -2.40 -9.87
N ALA A 37 11.00 -2.37 -10.24
CA ALA A 37 9.92 -2.21 -9.27
C ALA A 37 9.88 -3.46 -8.37
N GLN A 38 10.78 -3.52 -7.39
CA GLN A 38 10.92 -4.65 -6.50
C GLN A 38 9.65 -4.74 -5.66
N ALA A 39 8.92 -5.85 -5.82
CA ALA A 39 7.92 -6.28 -4.87
C ALA A 39 8.50 -6.13 -3.45
N VAL A 40 7.70 -5.62 -2.50
CA VAL A 40 8.19 -5.45 -1.13
C VAL A 40 8.65 -6.82 -0.64
N THR A 41 9.87 -6.93 -0.13
CA THR A 41 10.39 -8.17 0.45
C THR A 41 10.58 -7.99 1.93
N VAL A 42 10.15 -8.99 2.71
CA VAL A 42 10.27 -9.07 4.15
C VAL A 42 11.36 -10.07 4.49
N ARG A 43 12.33 -9.65 5.31
CA ARG A 43 13.35 -10.54 5.87
C ARG A 43 13.54 -10.31 7.37
N THR A 44 13.85 -11.36 8.11
CA THR A 44 14.26 -11.26 9.51
C THR A 44 15.67 -10.70 9.61
N ILE A 45 15.86 -9.71 10.48
CA ILE A 45 17.18 -9.08 10.72
C ILE A 45 17.68 -9.28 12.15
N ALA A 46 16.78 -9.52 13.11
CA ALA A 46 17.14 -9.88 14.47
C ALA A 46 16.04 -10.71 15.15
N GLY A 47 16.41 -11.47 16.17
CA GLY A 47 15.51 -12.28 16.98
C GLY A 47 15.46 -13.74 16.52
N SER A 48 15.71 -14.66 17.45
CA SER A 48 15.57 -16.10 17.20
C SER A 48 14.11 -16.58 17.23
N GLY A 49 13.19 -15.76 17.77
CA GLY A 49 11.80 -16.12 18.06
C GLY A 49 11.58 -16.77 19.43
N ARG A 50 12.65 -17.08 20.17
CA ARG A 50 12.56 -17.54 21.56
C ARG A 50 12.34 -16.34 22.48
N ALA A 51 11.52 -16.52 23.52
CA ALA A 51 11.40 -15.53 24.60
C ALA A 51 12.73 -15.41 25.33
N GLY A 52 13.15 -14.18 25.57
CA GLY A 52 14.34 -13.88 26.35
C GLY A 52 14.87 -12.49 26.06
N PHE A 53 16.05 -12.22 26.59
CA PHE A 53 16.82 -11.00 26.37
C PHE A 53 18.31 -11.35 26.30
N GLU A 54 18.63 -12.51 25.75
CA GLU A 54 20.02 -12.91 25.49
C GLU A 54 20.62 -11.98 24.41
N ASP A 55 21.80 -11.45 24.71
CA ASP A 55 22.61 -10.64 23.80
C ASP A 55 23.43 -11.55 22.87
N GLY A 56 23.92 -11.02 21.75
CA GLY A 56 24.77 -11.76 20.81
C GLY A 56 24.50 -11.41 19.34
N PRO A 57 24.92 -12.26 18.39
CA PRO A 57 24.60 -12.07 16.97
C PRO A 57 23.10 -11.89 16.75
N ALA A 58 22.70 -11.00 15.85
CA ALA A 58 21.33 -10.48 15.79
C ALA A 58 20.26 -11.56 15.61
N LEU A 59 20.52 -12.58 14.78
CA LEU A 59 19.58 -13.70 14.57
C LEU A 59 19.54 -14.71 15.73
N ALA A 60 20.56 -14.71 16.59
CA ALA A 60 20.62 -15.57 17.78
C ALA A 60 20.04 -14.88 19.03
N ALA A 61 20.13 -13.54 19.10
CA ALA A 61 19.58 -12.76 20.20
C ALA A 61 18.09 -13.02 20.40
N THR A 62 17.61 -12.87 21.64
CA THR A 62 16.21 -13.07 22.00
C THR A 62 15.55 -11.77 22.42
N PHE A 63 14.25 -11.68 22.16
CA PHE A 63 13.39 -10.57 22.57
C PHE A 63 12.16 -11.12 23.31
N MET A 64 11.56 -10.33 24.20
CA MET A 64 10.31 -10.69 24.85
C MET A 64 9.09 -10.02 24.21
N LEU A 65 9.12 -8.70 24.06
CA LEU A 65 8.09 -7.88 23.42
C LEU A 65 8.74 -6.63 22.82
N PRO A 66 9.36 -6.72 21.64
CA PRO A 66 9.88 -5.54 20.97
C PRO A 66 8.72 -4.63 20.58
N MET A 67 8.77 -3.37 21.01
CA MET A 67 7.74 -2.36 20.77
C MET A 67 8.28 -1.27 19.84
N GLY A 68 8.59 -0.09 20.36
CA GLY A 68 9.10 1.04 19.60
C GLY A 68 10.57 0.87 19.21
N MET A 69 10.94 1.50 18.11
CA MET A 69 12.29 1.44 17.54
C MET A 69 12.69 2.80 16.97
N ALA A 70 13.99 3.10 17.03
CA ALA A 70 14.55 4.30 16.42
C ALA A 70 16.00 4.06 15.96
N PHE A 71 16.38 4.68 14.85
CA PHE A 71 17.77 4.69 14.40
C PHE A 71 18.52 5.88 14.99
N ASP A 72 19.75 5.66 15.45
CA ASP A 72 20.68 6.77 15.70
C ASP A 72 21.27 7.31 14.37
N ARG A 73 22.08 8.37 14.45
CA ARG A 73 22.73 8.97 13.27
C ARG A 73 23.77 8.03 12.65
N GLU A 74 24.33 7.17 13.48
CA GLU A 74 25.23 6.08 13.15
C GLU A 74 24.47 4.84 12.68
N GLY A 75 23.18 4.89 12.36
CA GLY A 75 22.39 3.79 11.80
C GLY A 75 22.30 2.51 12.65
N ASN A 76 22.60 2.56 13.94
CA ASN A 76 22.28 1.50 14.90
C ASN A 76 20.78 1.57 15.24
N LEU A 77 20.15 0.42 15.41
CA LEU A 77 18.73 0.32 15.72
C LEU A 77 18.52 0.12 17.21
N TYR A 78 17.96 1.11 17.89
CA TYR A 78 17.51 0.99 19.27
C TYR A 78 16.09 0.42 19.28
N ILE A 79 15.81 -0.44 20.26
CA ILE A 79 14.57 -1.19 20.40
C ILE A 79 14.16 -1.14 21.88
N ALA A 80 12.93 -0.68 22.14
CA ALA A 80 12.31 -0.87 23.45
C ALA A 80 11.73 -2.29 23.53
N ASP A 81 12.37 -3.16 24.30
CA ASP A 81 11.84 -4.49 24.61
C ASP A 81 11.01 -4.41 25.91
N GLY A 82 9.72 -4.14 25.72
CA GLY A 82 8.84 -3.70 26.79
C GLY A 82 8.62 -4.75 27.87
N ALA A 83 8.53 -6.04 27.50
CA ALA A 83 8.37 -7.12 28.47
C ALA A 83 9.70 -7.51 29.12
N ALA A 84 10.83 -7.24 28.46
CA ALA A 84 12.16 -7.43 29.03
C ALA A 84 12.62 -6.26 29.93
N GLN A 85 11.85 -5.16 29.98
CA GLN A 85 12.18 -3.94 30.73
C GLN A 85 13.50 -3.29 30.30
N ARG A 86 13.80 -3.36 29.00
CA ARG A 86 15.12 -3.02 28.47
C ARG A 86 15.05 -2.14 27.22
N VAL A 87 16.08 -1.32 27.07
CA VAL A 87 16.45 -0.74 25.78
C VAL A 87 17.60 -1.57 25.23
N ARG A 88 17.38 -2.09 24.04
CA ARG A 88 18.30 -2.94 23.26
C ARG A 88 18.83 -2.13 22.10
N VAL A 89 20.02 -2.43 21.62
CA VAL A 89 20.55 -1.88 20.37
C VAL A 89 21.06 -3.00 19.48
N MET A 90 20.73 -2.94 18.19
CA MET A 90 21.38 -3.72 17.13
C MET A 90 22.40 -2.81 16.44
N ASP A 91 23.68 -3.14 16.58
CA ASP A 91 24.76 -2.40 15.93
C ASP A 91 24.84 -2.69 14.42
N ARG A 92 25.60 -1.88 13.68
CA ARG A 92 25.85 -2.09 12.24
C ARG A 92 26.59 -3.40 11.92
N ASN A 93 27.25 -4.02 12.89
CA ASN A 93 27.93 -5.31 12.72
C ASN A 93 26.97 -6.50 12.89
N GLY A 94 25.69 -6.23 13.19
CA GLY A 94 24.67 -7.25 13.37
C GLY A 94 24.76 -7.95 14.72
N ASN A 95 25.18 -7.26 15.79
CA ASN A 95 25.05 -7.75 17.16
C ASN A 95 24.00 -6.97 17.92
N VAL A 96 23.21 -7.67 18.73
CA VAL A 96 22.26 -7.09 19.67
C VAL A 96 22.85 -7.11 21.08
N HIS A 97 22.79 -5.98 21.77
CA HIS A 97 23.16 -5.88 23.17
C HIS A 97 22.22 -4.98 23.97
N THR A 98 22.19 -5.15 25.28
CA THR A 98 21.41 -4.31 26.20
C THR A 98 22.19 -3.06 26.58
N VAL A 99 21.61 -1.88 26.37
CA VAL A 99 22.23 -0.60 26.74
C VAL A 99 21.64 0.00 28.01
N ALA A 100 20.36 -0.26 28.30
CA ALA A 100 19.73 0.21 29.52
C ALA A 100 18.61 -0.70 30.00
N GLY A 101 18.28 -0.59 31.30
CA GLY A 101 17.27 -1.40 31.96
C GLY A 101 17.89 -2.68 32.52
N GLY A 102 18.02 -2.75 33.84
CA GLY A 102 18.50 -3.94 34.56
C GLY A 102 17.38 -4.69 35.27
N GLY A 103 17.71 -5.83 35.87
CA GLY A 103 16.78 -6.67 36.62
C GLY A 103 16.93 -8.16 36.27
N PRO A 104 16.72 -9.08 37.24
CA PRO A 104 16.76 -10.51 36.97
C PRO A 104 15.52 -10.95 36.18
N ALA A 105 15.67 -11.97 35.34
CA ALA A 105 14.52 -12.71 34.82
C ALA A 105 13.80 -13.39 36.00
N VAL A 106 12.47 -13.45 35.95
CA VAL A 106 11.72 -14.38 36.80
C VAL A 106 11.55 -15.71 36.08
N ASP A 107 11.37 -16.80 36.83
CA ASP A 107 11.37 -18.19 36.33
C ASP A 107 10.38 -18.47 35.17
N SER A 108 9.39 -17.60 34.95
CA SER A 108 8.45 -17.74 33.83
C SER A 108 9.08 -17.45 32.47
N GLY A 109 10.18 -16.68 32.38
CA GLY A 109 10.81 -16.31 31.11
C GLY A 109 9.94 -15.45 30.17
N PHE A 110 8.73 -15.06 30.59
CA PHE A 110 7.75 -14.32 29.78
C PHE A 110 7.60 -12.84 30.18
N TRP A 111 8.13 -12.43 31.33
CA TRP A 111 8.23 -11.02 31.71
C TRP A 111 9.41 -10.79 32.66
N VAL A 112 9.94 -9.57 32.68
CA VAL A 112 10.84 -9.07 33.73
C VAL A 112 10.07 -8.07 34.60
N PRO A 113 10.10 -8.18 35.94
CA PRO A 113 9.42 -7.22 36.82
C PRO A 113 9.91 -5.80 36.54
N GLY A 114 8.96 -4.88 36.31
CA GLY A 114 9.27 -3.47 36.12
C GLY A 114 9.72 -2.78 37.40
N GLY A 115 10.33 -1.61 37.24
CA GLY A 115 10.72 -0.73 38.35
C GLY A 115 11.07 0.67 37.86
N TYR A 116 11.48 1.54 38.77
CA TYR A 116 11.88 2.91 38.46
C TYR A 116 13.19 3.26 39.18
N ALA A 117 14.20 3.64 38.41
CA ALA A 117 15.46 4.18 38.90
C ALA A 117 16.16 4.95 37.78
N ASP A 118 16.67 6.14 38.10
CA ASP A 118 17.66 6.86 37.28
C ASP A 118 19.07 6.30 37.53
N GLY A 119 20.00 6.60 36.62
CA GLY A 119 21.41 6.22 36.73
C GLY A 119 21.98 5.71 35.41
N ALA A 120 23.21 5.21 35.44
CA ALA A 120 23.84 4.56 34.29
C ALA A 120 22.96 3.41 33.77
N GLY A 121 22.98 3.14 32.46
CA GLY A 121 22.06 2.22 31.78
C GLY A 121 21.76 0.90 32.50
N PRO A 122 22.76 0.12 32.95
CA PRO A 122 22.54 -1.13 33.69
C PRO A 122 21.86 -0.96 35.07
N GLN A 123 21.96 0.23 35.67
CA GLN A 123 21.35 0.59 36.95
C GLN A 123 19.98 1.24 36.80
N ALA A 124 19.70 1.82 35.62
CA ALA A 124 18.38 2.31 35.30
C ALA A 124 17.34 1.17 35.38
N ARG A 125 16.12 1.53 35.78
CA ARG A 125 14.96 0.62 35.78
C ARG A 125 13.80 1.28 35.05
N PHE A 126 13.13 0.46 34.25
CA PHE A 126 11.95 0.82 33.47
C PHE A 126 10.77 -0.07 33.86
N ASN A 127 9.58 0.38 33.50
CA ASN A 127 8.33 -0.36 33.63
C ASN A 127 7.52 -0.22 32.32
N ARG A 128 7.65 -1.24 31.48
CA ARG A 128 7.13 -1.39 30.13
C ARG A 128 7.53 -0.23 29.22
N PRO A 129 8.83 -0.06 28.92
CA PRO A 129 9.25 0.93 27.92
C PRO A 129 8.59 0.60 26.57
N ALA A 130 7.90 1.57 25.98
CA ALA A 130 7.08 1.35 24.78
C ALA A 130 7.65 2.04 23.54
N GLY A 131 7.55 3.37 23.44
CA GLY A 131 8.11 4.15 22.33
C GLY A 131 9.46 4.74 22.67
N ILE A 132 10.27 4.92 21.64
CA ILE A 132 11.58 5.57 21.72
C ILE A 132 11.81 6.47 20.52
N ALA A 133 12.51 7.58 20.71
CA ALA A 133 12.87 8.50 19.64
C ALA A 133 14.18 9.23 19.98
N PHE A 134 15.01 9.52 18.99
CA PHE A 134 16.15 10.41 19.18
C PHE A 134 15.70 11.86 19.09
N GLY A 135 16.15 12.67 20.06
CA GLY A 135 15.97 14.11 20.02
C GLY A 135 16.97 14.80 19.08
N PRO A 136 16.74 16.08 18.74
CA PRO A 136 17.69 16.85 17.93
C PRO A 136 19.07 17.00 18.61
N ASP A 137 19.11 16.93 19.94
CA ASP A 137 20.29 16.89 20.81
C ASP A 137 21.13 15.60 20.67
N GLY A 138 20.57 14.55 20.05
CA GLY A 138 21.23 13.25 19.91
C GLY A 138 21.01 12.30 21.08
N ASP A 139 20.19 12.67 22.06
CA ASP A 139 19.83 11.79 23.17
C ASP A 139 18.65 10.89 22.78
N LEU A 140 18.57 9.70 23.39
CA LEU A 140 17.44 8.80 23.23
C LEU A 140 16.37 9.11 24.29
N TYR A 141 15.15 9.34 23.84
CA TYR A 141 13.98 9.55 24.69
C TYR A 141 13.14 8.28 24.72
N ILE A 142 12.67 7.89 25.89
CA ILE A 142 12.01 6.61 26.15
C ILE A 142 10.70 6.86 26.88
N ALA A 143 9.60 6.36 26.34
CA ALA A 143 8.31 6.36 27.02
C ALA A 143 8.27 5.19 28.00
N ASP A 144 8.40 5.50 29.28
CA ASP A 144 8.38 4.52 30.35
C ASP A 144 6.93 4.35 30.85
N SER A 145 6.15 3.61 30.06
CA SER A 145 4.70 3.71 30.01
C SER A 145 4.00 3.48 31.35
N PHE A 146 4.48 2.52 32.15
CA PHE A 146 3.89 2.20 33.46
C PHE A 146 4.60 2.91 34.62
N ASN A 147 5.64 3.69 34.34
CA ASN A 147 6.15 4.69 35.28
C ASN A 147 5.61 6.09 35.00
N HIS A 148 4.71 6.26 34.02
CA HIS A 148 4.01 7.53 33.76
C HIS A 148 4.94 8.72 33.42
N CYS A 149 6.10 8.43 32.81
CA CYS A 149 7.11 9.45 32.53
C CYS A 149 7.86 9.18 31.22
N ILE A 150 8.55 10.21 30.75
CA ILE A 150 9.52 10.15 29.67
C ILE A 150 10.92 10.17 30.28
N ARG A 151 11.75 9.21 29.87
CA ARG A 151 13.16 9.11 30.27
C ARG A 151 14.05 9.61 29.14
N ARG A 152 15.21 10.15 29.48
CA ARG A 152 16.26 10.59 28.54
C ARG A 152 17.52 9.80 28.85
N MET A 153 18.11 9.21 27.82
CA MET A 153 19.37 8.49 27.86
C MET A 153 20.38 9.22 26.98
N THR A 154 21.50 9.60 27.57
CA THR A 154 22.61 10.25 26.85
C THR A 154 23.43 9.23 26.06
N PRO A 155 24.28 9.65 25.11
CA PRO A 155 25.23 8.76 24.43
C PRO A 155 26.20 8.02 25.35
N SER A 156 26.48 8.56 26.56
CA SER A 156 27.27 7.85 27.59
C SER A 156 26.49 6.75 28.31
N GLY A 157 25.18 6.64 28.04
CA GLY A 157 24.29 5.64 28.64
C GLY A 157 23.68 6.08 29.97
N ASP A 158 23.79 7.35 30.38
CA ASP A 158 23.16 7.84 31.60
C ASP A 158 21.68 8.13 31.38
N VAL A 159 20.82 7.50 32.19
CA VAL A 159 19.36 7.61 32.12
C VAL A 159 18.85 8.53 33.23
N THR A 160 18.04 9.51 32.86
CA THR A 160 17.37 10.46 33.76
C THR A 160 15.91 10.61 33.42
N THR A 161 15.07 11.03 34.36
CA THR A 161 13.69 11.45 34.06
C THR A 161 13.69 12.82 33.39
N PHE A 162 13.12 12.87 32.18
CA PHE A 162 13.04 14.08 31.37
C PHE A 162 11.75 14.85 31.64
N ALA A 163 10.61 14.16 31.64
CA ALA A 163 9.30 14.73 31.83
C ALA A 163 8.37 13.74 32.53
N GLY A 164 7.41 14.25 33.31
CA GLY A 164 6.46 13.43 34.05
C GLY A 164 6.82 13.31 35.53
N SER A 165 5.83 12.96 36.34
CA SER A 165 6.01 12.61 37.76
C SER A 165 5.87 11.11 37.93
N PRO A 166 6.96 10.35 38.09
CA PRO A 166 6.92 8.91 38.27
C PRO A 166 5.94 8.49 39.37
N SER A 167 5.20 7.40 39.13
CA SER A 167 4.15 6.88 40.03
C SER A 167 2.94 7.81 40.25
N SER A 168 2.85 8.94 39.55
CA SER A 168 1.71 9.86 39.59
C SER A 168 1.08 9.99 38.21
N ALA A 169 0.18 9.06 37.91
CA ALA A 169 -0.53 9.01 36.65
C ALA A 169 -1.53 10.19 36.53
N GLY A 170 -1.60 10.85 35.37
CA GLY A 170 -2.52 11.96 35.16
C GLY A 170 -2.35 12.71 33.84
N MET A 171 -2.97 13.88 33.76
CA MET A 171 -2.99 14.73 32.57
C MET A 171 -2.67 16.20 32.85
N ALA A 172 -2.00 16.49 33.98
CA ALA A 172 -1.66 17.86 34.36
C ALA A 172 -0.62 18.43 33.38
N ASP A 173 -0.92 19.61 32.85
CA ASP A 173 -0.01 20.41 32.02
C ASP A 173 0.93 21.27 32.89
N GLY A 174 1.86 21.97 32.26
CA GLY A 174 2.83 22.86 32.93
C GLY A 174 4.28 22.41 32.76
N PRO A 175 5.20 22.85 33.61
CA PRO A 175 6.61 22.47 33.51
C PRO A 175 6.80 20.95 33.51
N ARG A 176 7.70 20.43 32.67
CA ARG A 176 7.91 19.00 32.46
C ARG A 176 8.23 18.20 33.72
N GLN A 177 8.78 18.85 34.74
CA GLN A 177 9.10 18.24 36.05
C GLN A 177 7.86 17.97 36.91
N THR A 178 6.76 18.68 36.68
CA THR A 178 5.52 18.59 37.48
C THR A 178 4.31 18.13 36.67
N ALA A 179 4.38 18.21 35.34
CA ALA A 179 3.38 17.65 34.46
C ALA A 179 3.23 16.14 34.70
N THR A 180 2.02 15.61 34.47
CA THR A 180 1.74 14.18 34.63
C THR A 180 1.31 13.57 33.30
N PHE A 181 1.71 12.31 33.08
CA PHE A 181 1.28 11.48 31.95
C PHE A 181 0.50 10.29 32.50
N GLN A 182 -0.36 9.69 31.69
CA GLN A 182 -1.19 8.57 32.10
C GLN A 182 -0.61 7.25 31.61
N ARG A 183 -0.22 7.14 30.34
CA ARG A 183 0.48 5.97 29.81
C ARG A 183 1.25 6.33 28.54
N PRO A 184 2.34 7.12 28.61
CA PRO A 184 3.03 7.56 27.40
C PRO A 184 3.48 6.36 26.57
N MET A 185 3.23 6.37 25.25
CA MET A 185 3.54 5.28 24.33
C MET A 185 4.43 5.75 23.17
N GLY A 186 3.87 6.18 22.04
CA GLY A 186 4.66 6.68 20.92
C GLY A 186 5.29 8.03 21.19
N LEU A 187 6.50 8.24 20.64
CA LEU A 187 7.28 9.47 20.74
C LEU A 187 7.74 9.91 19.36
N ALA A 188 7.65 11.20 19.06
CA ALA A 188 8.24 11.80 17.88
C ALA A 188 8.70 13.23 18.16
N PHE A 189 9.85 13.62 17.64
CA PHE A 189 10.31 15.00 17.64
C PHE A 189 9.99 15.68 16.31
N ASP A 190 9.69 16.98 16.37
CA ASP A 190 9.85 17.85 15.19
C ASP A 190 11.27 18.45 15.13
N LYS A 191 11.60 19.07 14.00
CA LYS A 191 12.92 19.68 13.74
C LYS A 191 13.28 20.83 14.69
N ILE A 192 12.29 21.44 15.35
CA ILE A 192 12.51 22.55 16.29
C ILE A 192 12.61 22.08 17.74
N GLY A 193 12.47 20.77 17.99
CA GLY A 193 12.68 20.15 19.29
C GLY A 193 11.43 20.03 20.16
N ASN A 194 10.23 20.17 19.59
CA ASN A 194 9.02 19.76 20.30
C ASN A 194 8.95 18.22 20.32
N LEU A 195 8.75 17.65 21.51
CA LEU A 195 8.45 16.23 21.68
C LEU A 195 6.93 16.02 21.71
N TYR A 196 6.43 15.21 20.78
CA TYR A 196 5.05 14.74 20.75
C TYR A 196 4.98 13.36 21.39
N VAL A 197 4.02 13.18 22.29
CA VAL A 197 3.83 11.97 23.10
C VAL A 197 2.41 11.48 22.90
N ALA A 198 2.25 10.30 22.30
CA ALA A 198 0.97 9.62 22.24
C ALA A 198 0.66 9.00 23.61
N ASP A 199 -0.35 9.51 24.30
CA ASP A 199 -0.82 9.00 25.58
C ASP A 199 -2.27 8.50 25.45
N PRO A 200 -2.49 7.18 25.27
CA PRO A 200 -3.75 6.58 24.85
C PRO A 200 -4.87 6.66 25.89
N LEU A 201 -4.56 7.07 27.12
CA LEU A 201 -5.57 7.30 28.15
C LEU A 201 -5.85 8.81 28.33
N THR A 202 -5.26 9.64 27.48
CA THR A 202 -5.48 11.10 27.38
C THR A 202 -5.51 11.54 25.90
N GLN A 203 -4.61 12.43 25.47
CA GLN A 203 -4.44 12.93 24.10
C GLN A 203 -2.96 12.91 23.71
N VAL A 204 -2.62 13.41 22.52
CA VAL A 204 -1.21 13.69 22.21
C VAL A 204 -0.75 14.86 23.08
N ARG A 205 0.27 14.62 23.89
CA ARG A 205 0.92 15.64 24.72
C ARG A 205 2.12 16.19 23.96
N LYS A 206 2.41 17.47 24.16
CA LYS A 206 3.53 18.18 23.54
C LYS A 206 4.42 18.72 24.65
N VAL A 207 5.71 18.42 24.60
CA VAL A 207 6.74 19.09 25.41
C VAL A 207 7.50 20.03 24.49
N ASP A 208 7.42 21.33 24.72
CA ASP A 208 8.15 22.31 23.93
C ASP A 208 9.63 22.43 24.36
N PRO A 209 10.49 23.13 23.58
CA PRO A 209 11.90 23.34 23.95
C PRO A 209 12.11 24.10 25.26
N ALA A 210 11.12 24.86 25.74
CA ALA A 210 11.17 25.52 27.04
C ALA A 210 10.83 24.54 28.20
N GLY A 211 10.43 23.31 27.87
CA GLY A 211 10.06 22.28 28.83
C GLY A 211 8.64 22.43 29.35
N VAL A 212 7.75 23.14 28.65
CA VAL A 212 6.33 23.22 29.00
C VAL A 212 5.59 22.08 28.31
N VAL A 213 4.80 21.35 29.10
CA VAL A 213 3.89 20.29 28.64
C VAL A 213 2.50 20.88 28.43
N SER A 214 1.94 20.65 27.25
CA SER A 214 0.55 20.93 26.90
C SER A 214 -0.07 19.73 26.20
N TYR A 215 -1.36 19.77 25.89
CA TYR A 215 -1.98 18.83 24.95
C TYR A 215 -2.15 19.42 23.55
N ILE A 216 -2.34 18.54 22.57
CA ILE A 216 -2.76 18.87 21.22
C ILE A 216 -4.07 18.15 20.95
N GLN A 217 -5.07 18.88 20.48
CA GLN A 217 -6.33 18.32 20.06
C GLN A 217 -6.13 17.50 18.77
N VAL A 218 -6.00 16.19 18.92
CA VAL A 218 -5.89 15.19 17.83
C VAL A 218 -6.58 13.90 18.27
N GLY A 219 -7.90 13.85 18.11
CA GLY A 219 -8.75 12.70 18.49
C GLY A 219 -8.51 12.16 19.90
N ASN A 220 -9.06 10.97 20.17
CA ASN A 220 -8.88 10.30 21.47
C ASN A 220 -8.05 9.02 21.35
N GLN A 221 -7.42 8.65 22.46
CA GLN A 221 -6.70 7.39 22.64
C GLN A 221 -5.56 7.11 21.63
N PRO A 222 -4.60 8.05 21.47
CA PRO A 222 -3.48 7.87 20.55
C PRO A 222 -2.51 6.79 21.09
N THR A 223 -2.19 5.80 20.27
CA THR A 223 -1.20 4.76 20.57
C THR A 223 0.19 5.15 20.10
N ASN A 224 0.29 5.90 19.00
CA ASN A 224 1.56 6.34 18.44
C ASN A 224 1.42 7.63 17.62
N VAL A 225 2.54 8.31 17.39
CA VAL A 225 2.63 9.56 16.64
C VAL A 225 3.89 9.56 15.79
N ALA A 226 3.77 10.01 14.54
CA ALA A 226 4.88 10.32 13.65
C ALA A 226 4.77 11.78 13.21
N VAL A 227 5.92 12.41 12.98
CA VAL A 227 6.00 13.80 12.52
C VAL A 227 6.74 13.84 11.20
N PHE A 228 6.20 14.60 10.24
CA PHE A 228 6.92 15.01 9.06
C PHE A 228 7.09 16.54 9.05
N ASP A 229 8.33 17.00 9.01
CA ASP A 229 8.66 18.42 8.99
C ASP A 229 8.68 18.99 7.56
N GLY A 230 7.52 19.45 7.09
CA GLY A 230 7.40 20.14 5.82
C GLY A 230 7.94 21.57 5.84
N ALA A 231 7.97 22.20 4.66
CA ALA A 231 8.29 23.63 4.52
C ALA A 231 7.25 24.51 5.23
N ALA A 232 5.98 24.10 5.23
CA ALA A 232 4.87 24.80 5.87
C ALA A 232 4.78 24.58 7.40
N GLY A 233 5.57 23.65 7.96
CA GLY A 233 5.53 23.26 9.36
C GLY A 233 5.34 21.75 9.55
N PRO A 234 5.21 21.27 10.80
CA PRO A 234 5.08 19.86 11.09
C PRO A 234 3.67 19.35 10.78
N THR A 235 3.62 18.25 10.03
CA THR A 235 2.44 17.40 9.86
C THR A 235 2.53 16.25 10.84
N LEU A 236 1.45 15.97 11.58
CA LEU A 236 1.37 14.86 12.51
C LEU A 236 0.49 13.75 11.96
N PHE A 237 0.99 12.51 12.04
CA PHE A 237 0.20 11.30 11.84
C PHE A 237 0.06 10.59 13.17
N VAL A 238 -1.18 10.41 13.63
CA VAL A 238 -1.48 9.86 14.95
C VAL A 238 -2.29 8.58 14.77
N ALA A 239 -1.73 7.45 15.18
CA ALA A 239 -2.46 6.19 15.26
C ALA A 239 -3.18 6.09 16.60
N GLY A 240 -4.36 5.47 16.61
CA GLY A 240 -5.11 5.20 17.82
C GLY A 240 -6.26 4.23 17.57
N PHE A 241 -7.05 4.00 18.62
CA PHE A 241 -8.25 3.15 18.53
C PHE A 241 -9.32 3.73 17.58
N GLU A 242 -9.26 5.03 17.34
CA GLU A 242 -10.11 5.76 16.40
C GLU A 242 -9.60 5.75 14.95
N GLY A 243 -8.58 4.95 14.65
CA GLY A 243 -7.96 4.86 13.33
C GLY A 243 -6.72 5.73 13.22
N LEU A 244 -6.56 6.36 12.05
CA LEU A 244 -5.42 7.24 11.79
C LEU A 244 -5.89 8.68 11.63
N ILE A 245 -5.24 9.60 12.34
CA ILE A 245 -5.54 11.02 12.30
C ILE A 245 -4.35 11.77 11.71
N LEU A 246 -4.60 12.56 10.68
CA LEU A 246 -3.69 13.52 10.11
C LEU A 246 -3.98 14.90 10.71
N ARG A 247 -2.97 15.58 11.23
CA ARG A 247 -3.05 17.00 11.56
C ARG A 247 -2.03 17.78 10.75
N THR A 248 -2.51 18.64 9.86
CA THR A 248 -1.68 19.48 8.99
C THR A 248 -1.09 20.68 9.75
N PRO A 249 -0.12 21.41 9.16
CA PRO A 249 0.53 22.54 9.82
C PRO A 249 -0.42 23.68 10.20
N ASP A 250 -1.48 23.89 9.43
CA ASP A 250 -2.58 24.85 9.68
C ASP A 250 -3.62 24.34 10.71
N ALA A 251 -3.31 23.25 11.41
CA ALA A 251 -4.14 22.60 12.43
C ALA A 251 -5.44 21.96 11.93
N LYS A 252 -5.64 21.81 10.61
CA LYS A 252 -6.74 21.01 10.09
C LYS A 252 -6.54 19.54 10.47
N ILE A 253 -7.64 18.87 10.80
CA ILE A 253 -7.66 17.47 11.23
C ILE A 253 -8.42 16.66 10.18
N GLU A 254 -7.83 15.56 9.73
CA GLU A 254 -8.48 14.56 8.89
C GLU A 254 -8.38 13.20 9.60
N ARG A 255 -9.49 12.46 9.65
CA ARG A 255 -9.55 11.16 10.32
C ARG A 255 -9.90 10.07 9.32
N PHE A 256 -9.20 8.94 9.40
CA PHE A 256 -9.40 7.76 8.58
C PHE A 256 -9.87 6.61 9.48
N SER A 257 -11.13 6.20 9.31
CA SER A 257 -11.81 5.26 10.21
C SER A 257 -11.20 3.85 10.16
N PRO A 258 -11.06 3.17 11.31
CA PRO A 258 -10.62 1.78 11.38
C PRO A 258 -11.77 0.79 11.11
N PHE A 259 -13.00 1.28 10.94
CA PHE A 259 -14.22 0.49 10.73
C PHE A 259 -14.92 0.89 9.42
N GLU A 260 -15.68 -0.05 8.86
CA GLU A 260 -16.56 0.19 7.70
C GLU A 260 -17.72 1.13 8.06
N THR A 261 -18.15 1.11 9.32
CA THR A 261 -19.07 2.12 9.85
C THR A 261 -18.28 3.37 10.23
N HIS A 262 -18.50 4.44 9.47
CA HIS A 262 -17.79 5.70 9.61
C HIS A 262 -18.50 6.65 10.59
N LEU A 263 -17.74 7.46 11.33
CA LEU A 263 -18.32 8.60 12.04
C LEU A 263 -18.47 9.79 11.08
N ASP A 264 -19.41 10.69 11.38
CA ASP A 264 -19.57 11.93 10.61
C ASP A 264 -18.26 12.72 10.57
N GLY A 265 -17.80 13.04 9.36
CA GLY A 265 -16.54 13.77 9.13
C GLY A 265 -15.31 12.91 8.87
N ASP A 266 -15.42 11.58 8.97
CA ASP A 266 -14.34 10.66 8.57
C ASP A 266 -14.11 10.72 7.05
N ARG A 267 -12.84 10.65 6.65
CA ARG A 267 -12.45 10.53 5.25
C ARG A 267 -12.65 9.11 4.77
N PHE A 268 -13.37 8.97 3.66
CA PHE A 268 -13.50 7.69 2.96
C PHE A 268 -12.16 7.24 2.39
N LEU A 269 -11.83 5.98 2.66
CA LEU A 269 -10.85 5.26 1.85
C LEU A 269 -11.47 4.91 0.50
N GLN A 270 -10.64 4.82 -0.52
CA GLN A 270 -11.10 4.32 -1.81
C GLN A 270 -11.63 2.90 -1.67
N GLY A 271 -12.80 2.66 -2.27
CA GLY A 271 -13.49 1.38 -2.17
C GLY A 271 -14.27 1.17 -0.86
N GLY A 272 -14.42 2.19 0.00
CA GLY A 272 -15.27 2.10 1.19
C GLY A 272 -14.77 1.15 2.29
N ARG A 273 -13.48 0.79 2.26
CA ARG A 273 -12.89 -0.15 3.23
C ARG A 273 -12.57 0.52 4.56
N ALA A 274 -12.51 -0.29 5.61
CA ALA A 274 -11.89 0.06 6.88
C ALA A 274 -10.36 0.16 6.74
N LEU A 275 -9.73 1.13 7.44
CA LEU A 275 -8.26 1.27 7.46
C LEU A 275 -7.53 0.09 8.15
N GLY A 276 -8.23 -0.63 9.01
CA GLY A 276 -7.63 -1.57 9.95
C GLY A 276 -7.27 -0.90 11.28
N HIS A 277 -6.42 -1.52 12.09
CA HIS A 277 -6.13 -1.07 13.46
C HIS A 277 -4.70 -0.53 13.60
N PRO A 278 -4.45 0.73 13.20
CA PRO A 278 -3.11 1.30 13.22
C PRO A 278 -2.55 1.33 14.65
N PHE A 279 -1.30 0.89 14.81
CA PHE A 279 -0.59 0.90 16.09
C PHE A 279 0.70 1.70 16.02
N GLY A 280 1.71 1.22 15.28
CA GLY A 280 2.94 1.95 15.01
C GLY A 280 2.79 2.77 13.73
N VAL A 281 3.39 3.95 13.67
CA VAL A 281 3.35 4.83 12.49
C VAL A 281 4.73 5.36 12.15
N ALA A 282 5.00 5.52 10.86
CA ALA A 282 6.13 6.29 10.35
C ALA A 282 5.67 7.13 9.16
N ALA A 283 5.95 8.44 9.23
CA ALA A 283 5.65 9.36 8.14
C ALA A 283 6.72 9.24 7.05
N LEU A 284 6.29 9.09 5.80
CA LEU A 284 7.18 9.08 4.64
C LEU A 284 7.35 10.50 4.07
N ASP A 285 6.27 11.27 4.07
CA ASP A 285 6.19 12.69 3.71
C ASP A 285 4.96 13.36 4.38
N ASP A 286 4.52 14.51 3.89
CA ASP A 286 3.42 15.30 4.47
C ASP A 286 2.02 14.74 4.17
N HIS A 287 1.91 13.72 3.34
CA HIS A 287 0.64 13.08 3.00
C HIS A 287 0.70 11.55 2.99
N THR A 288 1.87 10.98 3.19
CA THR A 288 2.08 9.55 3.05
C THR A 288 2.62 8.96 4.34
N VAL A 289 1.99 7.87 4.78
CA VAL A 289 2.27 7.24 6.06
C VAL A 289 2.24 5.73 5.93
N VAL A 290 3.15 5.07 6.64
CA VAL A 290 3.12 3.63 6.82
C VAL A 290 2.85 3.29 8.27
N PHE A 291 2.13 2.21 8.49
CA PHE A 291 1.71 1.84 9.83
C PHE A 291 1.61 0.33 9.99
N THR A 292 1.79 -0.14 11.22
CA THR A 292 1.50 -1.53 11.58
C THR A 292 0.03 -1.64 11.95
N ASP A 293 -0.62 -2.69 11.46
CA ASP A 293 -1.95 -3.10 11.86
C ASP A 293 -1.83 -4.36 12.70
N ALA A 294 -1.79 -4.15 14.02
CA ALA A 294 -1.49 -5.20 14.98
C ALA A 294 -2.59 -6.28 15.05
N ARG A 295 -3.83 -5.96 14.67
CA ARG A 295 -4.95 -6.93 14.70
C ARG A 295 -5.04 -7.75 13.42
N SER A 296 -4.81 -7.13 12.27
CA SER A 296 -4.83 -7.84 10.98
C SER A 296 -3.49 -8.43 10.59
N ASN A 297 -2.46 -8.31 11.44
CA ASN A 297 -1.10 -8.83 11.23
C ASN A 297 -0.45 -8.31 9.94
N THR A 298 -0.61 -7.03 9.65
CA THR A 298 -0.13 -6.40 8.42
C THR A 298 0.71 -5.16 8.68
N VAL A 299 1.49 -4.77 7.67
CA VAL A 299 2.10 -3.45 7.54
C VAL A 299 1.43 -2.78 6.36
N ARG A 300 0.93 -1.58 6.55
CA ARG A 300 0.12 -0.84 5.58
C ARG A 300 0.76 0.48 5.22
N TYR A 301 0.32 1.00 4.09
CA TYR A 301 0.68 2.28 3.50
C TYR A 301 -0.61 3.03 3.23
N LEU A 302 -0.65 4.33 3.52
CA LEU A 302 -1.77 5.20 3.19
C LEU A 302 -1.24 6.50 2.56
N ASP A 303 -1.80 6.85 1.41
CA ASP A 303 -1.76 8.22 0.88
C ASP A 303 -3.04 8.95 1.27
N THR A 304 -2.90 9.95 2.13
CA THR A 304 -4.03 10.68 2.74
C THR A 304 -4.69 11.65 1.78
N ARG A 305 -4.02 12.11 0.72
CA ARG A 305 -4.64 13.00 -0.29
C ARG A 305 -5.85 12.32 -0.89
N TYR A 306 -5.67 11.04 -1.21
CA TYR A 306 -6.62 10.28 -2.00
C TYR A 306 -7.34 9.17 -1.23
N GLY A 307 -6.93 8.90 0.02
CA GLY A 307 -7.46 7.78 0.80
C GLY A 307 -7.08 6.43 0.19
N GLN A 308 -5.87 6.34 -0.38
CA GLN A 308 -5.39 5.12 -1.02
C GLN A 308 -4.55 4.30 -0.05
N GLU A 309 -5.04 3.11 0.25
CA GLU A 309 -4.39 2.17 1.16
C GLU A 309 -3.78 0.99 0.39
N ARG A 310 -2.66 0.47 0.91
CA ARG A 310 -2.02 -0.75 0.45
C ARG A 310 -1.42 -1.50 1.63
N ILE A 311 -1.57 -2.80 1.65
CA ILE A 311 -0.81 -3.70 2.50
C ILE A 311 0.56 -3.95 1.86
N LEU A 312 1.61 -3.58 2.58
CA LEU A 312 3.00 -3.79 2.19
C LEU A 312 3.51 -5.18 2.58
N ALA A 313 2.99 -5.72 3.68
CA ALA A 313 3.36 -7.04 4.18
C ALA A 313 2.25 -7.64 5.04
N GLY A 314 2.14 -8.98 5.02
CA GLY A 314 1.11 -9.73 5.72
C GLY A 314 -0.08 -10.04 4.82
N ALA A 315 -0.95 -10.95 5.27
CA ALA A 315 -2.21 -11.25 4.61
C ALA A 315 -3.36 -11.02 5.60
N PRO A 316 -4.25 -10.04 5.33
CA PRO A 316 -5.42 -9.85 6.17
C PRO A 316 -6.39 -11.02 5.94
N ASN A 317 -7.09 -11.46 6.99
CA ASN A 317 -8.34 -12.19 6.76
C ASN A 317 -9.46 -11.16 6.75
N GLU A 318 -10.36 -11.25 5.79
CA GLU A 318 -11.47 -10.31 5.67
C GLU A 318 -12.45 -10.43 6.86
N ASP A 319 -12.40 -11.53 7.61
CA ASP A 319 -13.33 -11.80 8.72
C ASP A 319 -12.84 -11.48 10.14
N ALA A 320 -11.61 -10.96 10.32
CA ALA A 320 -11.02 -10.58 11.63
C ALA A 320 -11.12 -11.59 12.80
N SER A 321 -11.66 -12.80 12.59
CA SER A 321 -12.08 -13.75 13.62
C SER A 321 -11.21 -15.01 13.71
N ALA A 322 -10.35 -15.25 12.70
CA ALA A 322 -9.32 -16.28 12.74
C ALA A 322 -7.94 -15.62 12.69
N ASP A 323 -7.09 -15.92 13.69
CA ASP A 323 -5.73 -15.40 13.84
C ASP A 323 -4.89 -15.71 12.59
N THR A 324 -4.67 -14.70 11.73
CA THR A 324 -3.74 -14.78 10.58
C THR A 324 -2.28 -14.64 10.98
N GLY A 325 -2.02 -14.59 12.29
CA GLY A 325 -0.70 -14.53 12.84
C GLY A 325 0.15 -15.69 12.31
N GLY A 326 1.39 -15.39 11.98
CA GLY A 326 2.34 -16.40 11.56
C GLY A 326 3.71 -15.82 11.31
N TYR A 327 4.65 -16.69 10.95
CA TYR A 327 6.03 -16.30 10.66
C TYR A 327 6.48 -16.89 9.34
N VAL A 328 6.58 -16.02 8.32
CA VAL A 328 7.13 -16.35 7.00
C VAL A 328 7.86 -15.10 6.48
N ASP A 329 9.12 -15.24 6.10
CA ASP A 329 9.87 -14.27 5.28
C ASP A 329 9.54 -14.49 3.79
N GLY A 330 9.68 -13.47 2.94
CA GLY A 330 9.36 -13.59 1.52
C GLY A 330 8.85 -12.28 0.92
N THR A 331 8.10 -12.35 -0.17
CA THR A 331 7.43 -11.15 -0.73
C THR A 331 6.31 -10.69 0.21
N GLY A 332 5.97 -9.41 0.21
CA GLY A 332 5.04 -8.76 1.13
C GLY A 332 3.74 -9.55 1.36
N PRO A 333 2.99 -9.90 0.29
CA PRO A 333 1.75 -10.67 0.42
C PRO A 333 1.92 -12.11 0.92
N LEU A 334 3.11 -12.70 0.74
CA LEU A 334 3.42 -14.06 1.20
C LEU A 334 4.05 -14.07 2.60
N ALA A 335 4.61 -12.95 3.04
CA ALA A 335 5.13 -12.81 4.36
C ALA A 335 4.02 -12.92 5.41
N ARG A 336 4.36 -13.44 6.58
CA ARG A 336 3.46 -13.50 7.74
C ARG A 336 4.13 -12.83 8.93
N LEU A 337 3.32 -12.03 9.62
CA LEU A 337 3.63 -11.29 10.84
C LEU A 337 2.67 -11.77 11.92
N SER A 338 2.99 -11.49 13.19
CA SER A 338 2.12 -11.75 14.33
C SER A 338 2.22 -10.60 15.31
N GLY A 339 1.15 -9.83 15.44
CA GLY A 339 1.08 -8.64 16.28
C GLY A 339 2.22 -7.64 16.03
N PRO A 340 2.40 -7.12 14.80
CA PRO A 340 3.41 -6.10 14.54
C PRO A 340 3.06 -4.83 15.33
N LEU A 341 4.01 -4.33 16.14
CA LEU A 341 3.78 -3.17 17.02
C LEU A 341 4.53 -1.93 16.52
N GLY A 342 5.85 -1.86 16.67
CA GLY A 342 6.62 -0.70 16.22
C GLY A 342 7.05 -0.77 14.77
N ILE A 343 7.28 0.41 14.20
CA ILE A 343 7.85 0.60 12.88
C ILE A 343 8.85 1.76 12.94
N ALA A 344 9.96 1.62 12.24
CA ALA A 344 10.97 2.65 12.05
C ALA A 344 11.40 2.69 10.59
N MET A 345 11.78 3.86 10.10
CA MET A 345 12.28 4.04 8.74
C MET A 345 13.80 4.24 8.77
N ARG A 346 14.50 3.49 7.92
CA ARG A 346 15.94 3.66 7.67
C ARG A 346 16.16 4.83 6.71
N ALA A 347 17.36 5.40 6.73
CA ALA A 347 17.74 6.51 5.84
C ALA A 347 17.64 6.16 4.34
N ASP A 348 17.73 4.87 3.97
CA ASP A 348 17.54 4.37 2.60
C ASP A 348 16.06 4.15 2.24
N GLY A 349 15.12 4.50 3.13
CA GLY A 349 13.69 4.33 2.96
C GLY A 349 13.16 2.94 3.29
N ALA A 350 14.02 1.99 3.65
CA ALA A 350 13.59 0.65 4.08
C ALA A 350 12.85 0.75 5.42
N LEU A 351 11.82 -0.06 5.60
CA LEU A 351 11.07 -0.10 6.85
C LEU A 351 11.64 -1.21 7.72
N VAL A 352 11.60 -0.99 9.03
CA VAL A 352 11.92 -2.01 10.04
C VAL A 352 10.75 -2.10 10.99
N VAL A 353 10.27 -3.31 11.22
CA VAL A 353 9.04 -3.62 11.93
C VAL A 353 9.35 -4.55 13.10
N ALA A 354 8.85 -4.21 14.28
CA ALA A 354 8.88 -5.06 15.44
C ALA A 354 7.71 -6.04 15.35
N ASP A 355 8.00 -7.24 14.88
CA ASP A 355 7.07 -8.36 14.74
C ASP A 355 6.95 -9.05 16.10
N ALA A 356 6.21 -8.39 17.00
CA ALA A 356 6.34 -8.59 18.44
C ALA A 356 5.87 -9.97 18.89
N GLY A 357 4.77 -10.47 18.32
CA GLY A 357 4.27 -11.82 18.58
C GLY A 357 5.25 -12.91 18.14
N ASN A 358 5.99 -12.67 17.06
CA ASN A 358 7.06 -13.54 16.60
C ASN A 358 8.42 -13.30 17.28
N ARG A 359 8.52 -12.27 18.15
CA ARG A 359 9.75 -11.88 18.88
C ARG A 359 10.93 -11.64 17.93
N ARG A 360 10.64 -10.96 16.83
CA ARG A 360 11.60 -10.69 15.74
C ARG A 360 11.53 -9.25 15.30
N ILE A 361 12.65 -8.80 14.75
CA ILE A 361 12.74 -7.55 14.01
C ILE A 361 12.83 -7.92 12.53
N ARG A 362 11.90 -7.39 11.73
CA ARG A 362 11.76 -7.66 10.30
C ARG A 362 12.09 -6.39 9.53
N THR A 363 12.70 -6.49 8.37
CA THR A 363 12.86 -5.35 7.46
C THR A 363 12.11 -5.59 6.18
N LEU A 364 11.49 -4.52 5.69
CA LEU A 364 10.83 -4.44 4.40
C LEU A 364 11.70 -3.58 3.48
N THR A 365 11.85 -3.98 2.23
CA THR A 365 12.41 -3.07 1.21
C THR A 365 11.60 -1.78 1.14
N PRO A 366 12.21 -0.66 0.70
CA PRO A 366 11.49 0.59 0.57
C PRO A 366 10.21 0.39 -0.27
N PRO A 367 9.04 0.81 0.23
CA PRO A 367 7.81 0.68 -0.54
C PRO A 367 7.91 1.55 -1.78
N ASP A 368 7.36 1.04 -2.89
CA ASP A 368 7.19 1.86 -4.09
C ASP A 368 6.30 3.06 -3.76
N ARG A 369 6.86 4.26 -3.85
CA ARG A 369 6.19 5.54 -3.55
C ARG A 369 5.58 6.18 -4.80
N ARG A 370 5.64 5.52 -5.96
CA ARG A 370 4.99 6.01 -7.17
C ARG A 370 3.50 6.16 -6.87
N GLU A 371 2.97 7.37 -7.09
CA GLU A 371 1.58 7.72 -6.84
C GLU A 371 0.68 6.64 -7.47
N ALA A 372 -0.12 5.97 -6.64
CA ALA A 372 -1.29 5.30 -7.16
C ALA A 372 -2.25 6.44 -7.56
N ILE A 373 -2.67 6.47 -8.82
CA ILE A 373 -3.33 7.64 -9.39
C ILE A 373 -4.84 7.38 -9.32
N PRO A 374 -5.64 8.17 -8.57
CA PRO A 374 -7.07 7.97 -8.55
C PRO A 374 -7.83 8.92 -9.49
N LEU A 375 -8.57 8.29 -10.42
CA LEU A 375 -10.03 8.44 -10.62
C LEU A 375 -10.66 9.84 -10.68
N SER A 376 -9.94 10.84 -11.20
CA SER A 376 -10.54 11.97 -11.93
C SER A 376 -9.52 12.60 -12.87
N VAL A 377 -9.15 11.82 -13.89
CA VAL A 377 -8.59 12.23 -15.20
C VAL A 377 -7.89 13.60 -15.25
N ASP A 378 -6.60 13.62 -14.94
CA ASP A 378 -5.64 14.39 -15.76
C ASP A 378 -4.63 13.40 -16.36
N LEU A 379 -5.03 12.72 -17.45
CA LEU A 379 -4.18 11.80 -18.21
C LEU A 379 -2.87 12.48 -18.69
N LEU A 380 -2.83 13.81 -18.79
CA LEU A 380 -1.62 14.58 -19.10
C LEU A 380 -0.72 14.79 -17.87
N GLY A 381 -1.26 14.79 -16.65
CA GLY A 381 -0.52 14.76 -15.39
C GLY A 381 0.15 13.40 -15.16
N VAL A 382 -0.58 12.32 -15.42
CA VAL A 382 -0.09 10.92 -15.39
C VAL A 382 1.16 10.73 -16.28
N ALA A 383 1.20 11.40 -17.44
CA ALA A 383 2.30 11.34 -18.39
C ALA A 383 3.60 11.99 -17.91
N ARG A 384 3.55 12.92 -16.94
CA ARG A 384 4.73 13.72 -16.53
C ARG A 384 5.76 12.95 -15.72
N GLY A 385 5.39 11.79 -15.18
CA GLY A 385 6.28 10.91 -14.40
C GLY A 385 6.80 9.68 -15.15
N PHE A 386 6.47 9.53 -16.44
CA PHE A 386 6.85 8.35 -17.21
C PHE A 386 8.09 8.59 -18.06
N SER A 387 8.93 7.56 -18.14
CA SER A 387 9.97 7.54 -19.15
C SER A 387 9.32 7.37 -20.53
N PRO A 388 9.84 8.04 -21.58
CA PRO A 388 9.49 7.70 -22.96
C PRO A 388 9.79 6.25 -23.34
N GLN A 389 10.62 5.55 -22.55
CA GLN A 389 11.05 4.17 -22.80
C GLN A 389 10.20 3.10 -22.09
N ASP A 390 9.25 3.48 -21.23
CA ASP A 390 8.41 2.49 -20.53
C ASP A 390 7.44 1.80 -21.49
N PHE A 391 7.21 0.51 -21.28
CA PHE A 391 6.15 -0.24 -21.97
C PHE A 391 4.83 -0.10 -21.20
N LYS A 392 3.90 0.67 -21.76
CA LYS A 392 2.66 1.14 -21.11
C LYS A 392 1.43 0.42 -21.66
N ILE A 393 0.68 -0.24 -20.78
CA ILE A 393 -0.55 -0.99 -21.05
C ILE A 393 -1.71 -0.21 -20.44
N ALA A 394 -2.71 0.16 -21.25
CA ALA A 394 -4.00 0.59 -20.73
C ALA A 394 -4.86 -0.66 -20.52
N LEU A 395 -5.31 -0.91 -19.30
CA LEU A 395 -6.23 -1.99 -18.93
C LEU A 395 -7.59 -1.38 -18.58
N ALA A 396 -8.54 -1.48 -19.49
CA ALA A 396 -9.85 -0.85 -19.38
C ALA A 396 -10.95 -1.90 -19.13
N GLY A 397 -11.92 -1.59 -18.27
CA GLY A 397 -13.13 -2.38 -18.08
C GLY A 397 -13.52 -2.59 -16.62
N ASP A 398 -14.82 -2.79 -16.39
CA ASP A 398 -15.39 -2.78 -15.04
C ASP A 398 -14.99 -4.01 -14.19
N SER A 399 -14.59 -5.13 -14.78
CA SER A 399 -14.23 -6.32 -14.01
C SER A 399 -12.76 -6.43 -13.58
N PHE A 400 -11.85 -5.65 -14.19
CA PHE A 400 -10.43 -5.70 -13.83
C PHE A 400 -10.09 -4.87 -12.60
N VAL A 401 -10.90 -3.86 -12.33
CA VAL A 401 -10.54 -2.73 -11.46
C VAL A 401 -11.32 -2.76 -10.14
N TRP A 402 -12.14 -3.78 -9.91
CA TRP A 402 -12.81 -3.91 -8.64
C TRP A 402 -11.98 -4.76 -7.67
N TYR A 403 -11.73 -4.16 -6.52
CA TYR A 403 -10.72 -4.44 -5.49
C TYR A 403 -9.34 -3.87 -5.77
N ASN A 404 -9.11 -2.70 -5.16
CA ASN A 404 -7.78 -2.20 -4.81
C ASN A 404 -7.18 -3.11 -3.73
N THR A 405 -6.92 -4.38 -4.07
CA THR A 405 -5.95 -5.18 -3.34
C THR A 405 -4.57 -4.67 -3.69
N ASP A 406 -3.59 -4.76 -2.79
CA ASP A 406 -2.21 -4.30 -2.96
C ASP A 406 -1.74 -4.38 -4.40
N TRP A 407 -1.12 -3.32 -4.92
CA TRP A 407 -0.68 -3.26 -6.32
C TRP A 407 0.01 -4.57 -6.76
N ASP A 408 0.85 -5.18 -5.92
CA ASP A 408 1.56 -6.44 -6.20
C ASP A 408 0.63 -7.67 -6.39
N THR A 409 -0.55 -7.65 -5.79
CA THR A 409 -1.56 -8.72 -5.86
C THR A 409 -2.73 -8.39 -6.79
N SER A 410 -2.83 -7.14 -7.24
CA SER A 410 -3.78 -6.74 -8.27
C SER A 410 -3.42 -7.37 -9.61
N ILE A 411 -4.37 -7.41 -10.55
CA ILE A 411 -4.09 -7.98 -11.87
C ILE A 411 -3.01 -7.15 -12.59
N GLU A 412 -2.98 -5.84 -12.35
CA GLU A 412 -1.99 -4.90 -12.88
C GLU A 412 -0.59 -5.21 -12.35
N GLY A 413 -0.38 -5.33 -11.04
CA GLY A 413 0.96 -5.62 -10.53
C GLY A 413 1.39 -7.06 -10.82
N ARG A 414 0.49 -8.04 -10.80
CA ARG A 414 0.79 -9.40 -11.28
C ARG A 414 1.25 -9.41 -12.73
N LEU A 415 0.56 -8.66 -13.60
CA LEU A 415 0.91 -8.54 -15.00
C LEU A 415 2.24 -7.80 -15.19
N GLN A 416 2.46 -6.69 -14.48
CA GLN A 416 3.74 -5.98 -14.49
C GLN A 416 4.91 -6.87 -14.06
N HIS A 417 4.72 -7.66 -13.00
CA HIS A 417 5.74 -8.60 -12.51
C HIS A 417 6.07 -9.69 -13.54
N LEU A 418 5.04 -10.32 -14.12
CA LEU A 418 5.20 -11.38 -15.12
C LEU A 418 5.87 -10.89 -16.40
N ILE A 419 5.56 -9.67 -16.84
CA ILE A 419 6.18 -9.06 -18.03
C ILE A 419 7.61 -8.62 -17.70
N GLY A 420 7.82 -7.92 -16.57
CA GLY A 420 9.12 -7.40 -16.16
C GLY A 420 10.17 -8.49 -15.88
N SER A 421 9.74 -9.65 -15.39
CA SER A 421 10.62 -10.81 -15.12
C SER A 421 10.89 -11.70 -16.32
N ASN A 422 10.26 -11.44 -17.48
CA ASN A 422 10.34 -12.32 -18.64
C ASN A 422 11.19 -11.72 -19.77
N ALA A 423 12.33 -12.36 -20.03
CA ALA A 423 13.33 -11.93 -21.01
C ALA A 423 12.85 -11.91 -22.48
N GLU A 424 11.69 -12.47 -22.80
CA GLU A 424 11.10 -12.40 -24.14
C GLU A 424 10.43 -11.06 -24.44
N PHE A 425 10.09 -10.28 -23.40
CA PHE A 425 9.67 -8.90 -23.57
C PHE A 425 10.89 -8.00 -23.78
N PRO A 426 10.74 -6.85 -24.46
CA PRO A 426 11.84 -5.90 -24.61
C PRO A 426 12.38 -5.51 -23.25
N SER A 427 13.68 -5.25 -23.18
CA SER A 427 14.32 -4.60 -22.06
C SER A 427 13.89 -3.12 -21.98
N SER A 428 12.60 -2.87 -21.76
CA SER A 428 12.09 -1.56 -21.35
C SER A 428 12.44 -1.37 -19.88
N THR A 429 12.93 -0.20 -19.50
CA THR A 429 13.39 0.05 -18.14
C THR A 429 12.24 0.00 -17.10
N SER A 430 10.96 0.00 -17.53
CA SER A 430 9.84 -0.48 -16.70
C SER A 430 8.58 -0.83 -17.52
N VAL A 431 7.77 -1.78 -17.02
CA VAL A 431 6.42 -2.09 -17.53
C VAL A 431 5.41 -1.36 -16.66
N ARG A 432 4.46 -0.64 -17.26
CA ARG A 432 3.41 0.11 -16.55
C ARG A 432 2.04 -0.35 -17.03
N VAL A 433 1.26 -0.96 -16.15
CA VAL A 433 -0.16 -1.28 -16.40
C VAL A 433 -1.01 -0.23 -15.70
N ILE A 434 -1.85 0.45 -16.47
CA ILE A 434 -2.67 1.56 -15.99
C ILE A 434 -4.14 1.13 -16.09
N PRO A 435 -4.83 0.97 -14.94
CA PRO A 435 -6.26 0.70 -14.96
C PRO A 435 -7.01 1.96 -15.44
N VAL A 436 -8.01 1.76 -16.29
CA VAL A 436 -8.89 2.82 -16.79
C VAL A 436 -10.33 2.47 -16.40
N TRP A 437 -10.97 3.34 -15.63
CA TRP A 437 -12.26 3.07 -14.96
C TRP A 437 -13.43 3.90 -15.53
N GLY A 438 -14.65 3.42 -15.29
CA GLY A 438 -15.89 4.20 -15.45
C GLY A 438 -16.84 3.67 -16.51
N MET A 439 -17.08 2.36 -16.59
CA MET A 439 -17.56 1.74 -17.83
C MET A 439 -18.90 1.02 -17.67
N GLY A 440 -19.90 1.67 -17.05
CA GLY A 440 -21.27 1.15 -17.03
C GLY A 440 -21.93 0.99 -18.42
N SER A 441 -21.28 1.47 -19.50
CA SER A 441 -21.63 1.21 -20.90
C SER A 441 -20.44 1.40 -21.86
N LEU A 442 -20.53 0.78 -23.04
CA LEU A 442 -19.64 0.96 -24.19
C LEU A 442 -19.71 2.38 -24.77
N ASP A 443 -20.82 3.10 -24.57
CA ASP A 443 -20.93 4.51 -25.00
C ASP A 443 -20.10 5.44 -24.11
N ALA A 444 -20.05 5.19 -22.80
CA ALA A 444 -19.15 5.90 -21.89
C ALA A 444 -17.67 5.58 -22.19
N THR A 445 -17.42 4.41 -22.77
CA THR A 445 -16.09 3.89 -23.14
C THR A 445 -15.46 4.67 -24.31
N ASP A 446 -16.25 5.11 -25.30
CA ASP A 446 -15.74 5.74 -26.53
C ASP A 446 -14.95 7.04 -26.28
N GLN A 447 -15.44 7.92 -25.40
CA GLN A 447 -14.76 9.19 -25.07
C GLN A 447 -13.39 8.96 -24.41
N TYR A 448 -13.26 7.92 -23.59
CA TYR A 448 -12.04 7.64 -22.84
C TYR A 448 -11.01 6.88 -23.66
N LEU A 449 -11.45 5.89 -24.43
CA LEU A 449 -10.56 5.20 -25.37
C LEU A 449 -10.00 6.18 -26.39
N LYS A 450 -10.78 7.17 -26.81
CA LYS A 450 -10.28 8.27 -27.65
C LYS A 450 -9.15 9.03 -26.98
N ILE A 451 -9.23 9.35 -25.67
CA ILE A 451 -8.13 10.02 -24.97
C ILE A 451 -6.90 9.09 -24.85
N VAL A 452 -7.09 7.82 -24.50
CA VAL A 452 -6.01 6.82 -24.42
C VAL A 452 -5.28 6.70 -25.77
N MET A 453 -6.02 6.68 -26.87
CA MET A 453 -5.48 6.61 -28.23
C MET A 453 -4.81 7.93 -28.65
N ASP A 454 -5.47 9.08 -28.46
CA ASP A 454 -5.02 10.39 -28.93
C ASP A 454 -3.80 10.92 -28.16
N THR A 455 -3.63 10.52 -26.89
CA THR A 455 -2.47 10.93 -26.09
C THR A 455 -1.16 10.36 -26.63
N GLY A 456 -1.22 9.27 -27.40
CA GLY A 456 -0.03 8.55 -27.87
C GLY A 456 0.81 7.94 -26.74
N LEU A 457 0.32 7.93 -25.50
CA LEU A 457 1.09 7.50 -24.33
C LEU A 457 1.22 5.99 -24.21
N PHE A 458 0.26 5.24 -24.73
CA PHE A 458 0.15 3.80 -24.50
C PHE A 458 0.71 2.99 -25.66
N ASN A 459 1.33 1.86 -25.32
CA ASN A 459 1.83 0.88 -26.29
C ASN A 459 0.79 -0.17 -26.63
N THR A 460 -0.22 -0.40 -25.79
CA THR A 460 -1.32 -1.33 -26.06
C THR A 460 -2.53 -0.99 -25.19
N LEU A 461 -3.71 -1.36 -25.69
CA LEU A 461 -4.98 -1.25 -25.00
C LEU A 461 -5.60 -2.66 -24.86
N LEU A 462 -5.95 -3.02 -23.63
CA LEU A 462 -6.69 -4.23 -23.29
C LEU A 462 -8.06 -3.80 -22.75
N LEU A 463 -9.13 -4.29 -23.35
CA LEU A 463 -10.50 -3.94 -22.99
C LEU A 463 -11.26 -5.18 -22.49
N ASN A 464 -11.78 -5.15 -21.26
CA ASN A 464 -12.75 -6.14 -20.78
C ASN A 464 -14.12 -5.85 -21.39
N ILE A 465 -14.85 -6.90 -21.80
CA ILE A 465 -16.28 -6.78 -22.10
C ILE A 465 -17.01 -7.94 -21.43
N ASN A 466 -17.99 -7.61 -20.62
CA ASN A 466 -18.83 -8.54 -19.88
C ASN A 466 -20.34 -8.29 -20.15
N ALA A 467 -21.20 -9.08 -19.51
CA ALA A 467 -22.65 -8.97 -19.74
C ALA A 467 -23.29 -7.71 -19.14
N ILE A 468 -22.69 -7.11 -18.10
CA ILE A 468 -23.12 -5.84 -17.51
C ILE A 468 -22.90 -4.72 -18.52
N ASP A 469 -21.74 -4.71 -19.18
CA ASP A 469 -21.42 -3.73 -20.21
C ASP A 469 -22.44 -3.81 -21.36
N ILE A 470 -22.75 -5.03 -21.82
CA ILE A 470 -23.75 -5.27 -22.88
C ILE A 470 -25.16 -4.86 -22.41
N ALA A 471 -25.53 -5.22 -21.19
CA ALA A 471 -26.82 -4.84 -20.61
C ALA A 471 -26.99 -3.31 -20.58
N GLY A 472 -25.99 -2.60 -20.07
CA GLY A 472 -25.97 -1.14 -19.98
C GLY A 472 -25.98 -0.46 -21.35
N SER A 473 -25.14 -0.93 -22.28
CA SER A 473 -24.98 -0.32 -23.61
C SER A 473 -26.19 -0.47 -24.51
N PHE A 474 -26.89 -1.61 -24.40
CA PHE A 474 -28.00 -1.94 -25.29
C PHE A 474 -29.37 -1.87 -24.60
N GLY A 475 -29.42 -1.36 -23.36
CA GLY A 475 -30.67 -1.22 -22.59
C GLY A 475 -31.38 -2.55 -22.35
N ILE A 476 -30.61 -3.61 -22.08
CA ILE A 476 -31.11 -4.97 -21.86
C ILE A 476 -31.00 -5.30 -20.37
N LYS A 477 -31.98 -5.98 -19.79
CA LYS A 477 -31.83 -6.51 -18.42
C LYS A 477 -30.72 -7.56 -18.41
N LEU A 478 -29.89 -7.57 -17.37
CA LEU A 478 -28.75 -8.51 -17.26
C LEU A 478 -29.15 -9.98 -17.48
N ALA A 479 -30.29 -10.40 -16.92
CA ALA A 479 -30.83 -11.76 -17.07
C ALA A 479 -31.24 -12.13 -18.51
N ASP A 480 -31.49 -11.12 -19.34
CA ASP A 480 -32.05 -11.25 -20.69
C ASP A 480 -31.00 -11.05 -21.80
N VAL A 481 -29.72 -10.86 -21.45
CA VAL A 481 -28.64 -10.57 -22.41
C VAL A 481 -28.48 -11.71 -23.42
N SER A 482 -28.48 -12.96 -22.98
CA SER A 482 -28.36 -14.13 -23.86
C SER A 482 -29.56 -14.28 -24.81
N SER A 483 -30.78 -14.11 -24.29
CA SER A 483 -32.01 -14.29 -25.06
C SER A 483 -32.26 -13.13 -26.05
N ASN A 484 -31.66 -11.95 -25.80
CA ASN A 484 -31.75 -10.78 -26.68
C ASN A 484 -30.49 -10.55 -27.53
N ALA A 485 -29.77 -11.62 -27.91
CA ALA A 485 -28.58 -11.58 -28.76
C ALA A 485 -28.72 -10.67 -30.00
N VAL A 486 -29.89 -10.72 -30.64
CA VAL A 486 -30.21 -9.93 -31.85
C VAL A 486 -30.08 -8.42 -31.61
N LYS A 487 -30.29 -7.93 -30.39
CA LYS A 487 -30.21 -6.49 -30.07
C LYS A 487 -28.78 -5.96 -29.97
N TRP A 488 -27.80 -6.82 -29.68
CA TRP A 488 -26.45 -6.37 -29.33
C TRP A 488 -25.34 -7.01 -30.15
N GLN A 489 -25.52 -8.22 -30.70
CA GLN A 489 -24.39 -8.96 -31.28
C GLN A 489 -23.81 -8.31 -32.55
N ASP A 490 -24.67 -7.92 -33.50
CA ASP A 490 -24.24 -7.25 -34.72
C ASP A 490 -23.84 -5.78 -34.47
N PRO A 491 -24.58 -4.99 -33.65
CA PRO A 491 -24.13 -3.66 -33.22
C PRO A 491 -22.76 -3.68 -32.55
N LEU A 492 -22.56 -4.54 -31.54
CA LEU A 492 -21.26 -4.71 -30.87
C LEU A 492 -20.16 -5.08 -31.88
N THR A 493 -20.45 -5.99 -32.81
CA THR A 493 -19.48 -6.36 -33.85
C THR A 493 -19.05 -5.14 -34.66
N GLN A 494 -19.99 -4.24 -34.99
CA GLN A 494 -19.73 -3.01 -35.72
C GLN A 494 -18.92 -2.02 -34.88
N ASP A 495 -19.28 -1.81 -33.62
CA ASP A 495 -18.59 -0.91 -32.70
C ASP A 495 -17.14 -1.34 -32.49
N LEU A 496 -16.91 -2.64 -32.32
CA LEU A 496 -15.57 -3.21 -32.21
C LEU A 496 -14.74 -3.04 -33.48
N ARG A 497 -15.35 -3.05 -34.67
CA ARG A 497 -14.62 -2.75 -35.93
C ARG A 497 -14.21 -1.29 -36.00
N ILE A 498 -15.10 -0.38 -35.59
CA ILE A 498 -14.81 1.06 -35.54
C ILE A 498 -13.65 1.30 -34.57
N LEU A 499 -13.74 0.74 -33.36
CA LEU A 499 -12.71 0.88 -32.34
C LEU A 499 -11.38 0.29 -32.79
N LYS A 500 -11.39 -0.88 -33.44
CA LYS A 500 -10.18 -1.46 -34.05
C LYS A 500 -9.53 -0.50 -35.06
N GLY A 501 -10.33 0.14 -35.91
CA GLY A 501 -9.86 1.11 -36.89
C GLY A 501 -9.23 2.33 -36.24
N GLN A 502 -9.86 2.88 -35.20
CA GLN A 502 -9.33 4.00 -34.42
C GLN A 502 -8.00 3.63 -33.72
N ALA A 503 -7.95 2.46 -33.08
CA ALA A 503 -6.76 1.98 -32.39
C ALA A 503 -5.59 1.75 -33.37
N ALA A 504 -5.87 1.18 -34.54
CA ALA A 504 -4.89 1.03 -35.62
C ALA A 504 -4.39 2.38 -36.14
N ALA A 505 -5.29 3.36 -36.33
CA ALA A 505 -4.92 4.71 -36.77
C ALA A 505 -4.03 5.44 -35.74
N ALA A 506 -4.23 5.17 -34.45
CA ALA A 506 -3.40 5.69 -33.36
C ALA A 506 -2.10 4.90 -33.12
N GLY A 507 -1.87 3.79 -33.84
CA GLY A 507 -0.72 2.91 -33.60
C GLY A 507 -0.74 2.26 -32.22
N VAL A 508 -1.93 1.99 -31.68
CA VAL A 508 -2.15 1.35 -30.38
C VAL A 508 -2.82 -0.01 -30.62
N PRO A 509 -2.09 -1.13 -30.55
CA PRO A 509 -2.67 -2.46 -30.57
C PRO A 509 -3.81 -2.62 -29.54
N LEU A 510 -4.91 -3.22 -29.99
CA LEU A 510 -6.12 -3.49 -29.20
C LEU A 510 -6.36 -4.99 -29.08
N ALA A 511 -6.74 -5.45 -27.88
CA ALA A 511 -7.33 -6.77 -27.66
C ALA A 511 -8.51 -6.69 -26.69
N ILE A 512 -9.49 -7.58 -26.89
CA ILE A 512 -10.59 -7.78 -25.96
C ILE A 512 -10.25 -8.93 -25.03
N VAL A 513 -10.42 -8.73 -23.72
CA VAL A 513 -10.33 -9.79 -22.73
C VAL A 513 -11.73 -10.22 -22.33
N ILE A 514 -11.98 -11.52 -22.30
CA ILE A 514 -13.23 -12.11 -21.84
C ILE A 514 -12.95 -12.95 -20.61
N GLU A 515 -13.66 -12.66 -19.54
CA GLU A 515 -13.58 -13.38 -18.28
C GLU A 515 -14.85 -14.21 -17.99
N PRO A 516 -14.76 -15.18 -17.08
CA PRO A 516 -15.94 -15.69 -16.40
C PRO A 516 -16.46 -14.71 -15.35
N LEU A 517 -17.78 -14.68 -15.11
CA LEU A 517 -18.38 -13.93 -14.00
C LEU A 517 -19.18 -14.86 -13.06
N PRO A 518 -19.02 -14.75 -11.72
CA PRO A 518 -19.71 -15.62 -10.75
C PRO A 518 -21.21 -15.38 -10.62
N ASN A 519 -21.66 -14.13 -10.83
CA ASN A 519 -23.09 -13.79 -10.81
C ASN A 519 -23.92 -14.52 -11.89
N GLN A 520 -23.26 -15.26 -12.79
CA GLN A 520 -23.88 -16.06 -13.87
C GLN A 520 -23.80 -17.58 -13.65
N LEU A 521 -23.02 -18.05 -12.68
CA LEU A 521 -22.84 -19.46 -12.36
C LEU A 521 -23.38 -19.79 -10.97
N SER A 522 -22.88 -19.08 -9.96
CA SER A 522 -23.28 -19.10 -8.55
C SER A 522 -22.31 -18.20 -7.77
N TRP A 523 -22.79 -17.56 -6.71
CA TRP A 523 -21.96 -16.85 -5.73
C TRP A 523 -21.01 -17.79 -4.95
N GLN A 524 -21.27 -19.10 -4.98
CA GLN A 524 -20.41 -20.11 -4.34
C GLN A 524 -19.66 -20.90 -5.41
N GLU A 525 -18.32 -20.79 -5.41
CA GLU A 525 -17.44 -21.50 -6.35
C GLU A 525 -17.57 -23.03 -6.25
N SER A 526 -17.98 -23.56 -5.10
CA SER A 526 -18.30 -24.99 -4.93
C SER A 526 -19.39 -25.49 -5.88
N ALA A 527 -20.30 -24.61 -6.34
CA ALA A 527 -21.32 -24.95 -7.33
C ALA A 527 -20.75 -25.06 -8.76
N TRP A 528 -19.51 -24.65 -8.99
CA TRP A 528 -18.86 -24.71 -10.31
C TRP A 528 -18.33 -26.11 -10.62
N TYR A 529 -18.10 -26.95 -9.60
CA TYR A 529 -17.62 -28.32 -9.77
C TYR A 529 -18.63 -29.21 -10.52
N GLU A 530 -19.94 -28.89 -10.46
CA GLU A 530 -20.96 -29.60 -11.25
C GLU A 530 -21.00 -29.16 -12.73
N LEU A 531 -20.43 -28.00 -13.07
CA LEU A 531 -20.35 -27.48 -14.45
C LEU A 531 -19.20 -28.08 -15.25
N THR A 532 -18.17 -28.62 -14.60
CA THR A 532 -17.07 -29.33 -15.27
C THR A 532 -17.45 -30.76 -15.69
N SER A 533 -18.55 -31.30 -15.13
CA SER A 533 -19.00 -32.69 -15.31
C SER A 533 -20.32 -32.84 -16.07
N LYS A 534 -21.04 -31.75 -16.36
CA LYS A 534 -22.25 -31.73 -17.22
C LYS A 534 -22.29 -30.47 -18.10
N PRO A 535 -22.82 -30.53 -19.34
CA PRO A 535 -23.13 -29.32 -20.09
C PRO A 535 -24.37 -28.65 -19.45
N ALA A 536 -24.19 -27.53 -18.75
CA ALA A 536 -25.28 -26.75 -18.14
C ALA A 536 -25.36 -25.31 -18.72
N PRO A 537 -26.54 -24.64 -18.67
CA PRO A 537 -27.13 -24.06 -19.89
C PRO A 537 -27.15 -22.53 -20.04
N LEU A 538 -26.55 -21.72 -19.15
CA LEU A 538 -26.66 -20.24 -19.24
C LEU A 538 -25.37 -19.51 -19.65
N ASP A 539 -24.18 -20.06 -19.36
CA ASP A 539 -22.89 -19.38 -19.56
C ASP A 539 -22.27 -19.60 -20.97
N LEU A 540 -22.38 -20.80 -21.54
CA LEU A 540 -21.84 -21.08 -22.88
C LEU A 540 -22.52 -20.28 -23.99
N THR A 541 -23.80 -19.92 -23.81
CA THR A 541 -24.57 -19.20 -24.83
C THR A 541 -24.12 -17.76 -24.94
N PHE A 542 -24.12 -16.98 -23.84
CA PHE A 542 -23.62 -15.60 -23.88
C PHE A 542 -22.16 -15.55 -24.31
N LYS A 543 -21.28 -16.34 -23.69
CA LYS A 543 -19.85 -16.37 -24.07
C LYS A 543 -19.65 -16.79 -25.52
N GLY A 544 -20.40 -17.78 -25.99
CA GLY A 544 -20.39 -18.20 -27.40
C GLY A 544 -20.79 -17.07 -28.35
N LEU A 545 -21.84 -16.33 -27.99
CA LEU A 545 -22.32 -15.17 -28.74
C LEU A 545 -21.33 -14.01 -28.72
N LEU A 546 -20.75 -13.69 -27.56
CA LEU A 546 -19.77 -12.62 -27.39
C LEU A 546 -18.48 -12.94 -28.14
N ARG A 547 -17.94 -14.16 -27.98
CA ARG A 547 -16.80 -14.66 -28.77
C ARG A 547 -17.09 -14.59 -30.27
N SER A 548 -18.30 -14.92 -30.69
CA SER A 548 -18.71 -14.82 -32.09
C SER A 548 -18.69 -13.38 -32.59
N ALA A 549 -19.24 -12.44 -31.83
CA ALA A 549 -19.21 -11.01 -32.16
C ALA A 549 -17.78 -10.47 -32.29
N ILE A 550 -16.92 -10.75 -31.30
CA ILE A 550 -15.52 -10.31 -31.29
C ILE A 550 -14.74 -10.93 -32.45
N ARG A 551 -14.93 -12.24 -32.72
CA ARG A 551 -14.29 -12.87 -33.89
C ARG A 551 -14.73 -12.23 -35.21
N LYS A 552 -16.02 -11.90 -35.36
CA LYS A 552 -16.56 -11.23 -36.55
C LYS A 552 -16.07 -9.79 -36.70
N SER A 553 -15.69 -9.11 -35.61
CA SER A 553 -15.09 -7.78 -35.68
C SER A 553 -13.60 -7.83 -36.08
N GLY A 554 -12.97 -9.00 -35.89
CA GLY A 554 -11.56 -9.23 -36.19
C GLY A 554 -10.62 -8.60 -35.17
N VAL A 555 -11.12 -8.21 -33.99
CA VAL A 555 -10.29 -7.80 -32.86
C VAL A 555 -9.71 -9.05 -32.19
N PRO A 556 -8.41 -9.08 -31.82
CA PRO A 556 -7.83 -10.16 -31.03
C PRO A 556 -8.61 -10.37 -29.72
N VAL A 557 -8.79 -11.63 -29.35
CA VAL A 557 -9.48 -12.02 -28.10
C VAL A 557 -8.53 -12.77 -27.18
N ILE A 558 -8.55 -12.40 -25.90
CA ILE A 558 -7.88 -13.07 -24.79
C ILE A 558 -8.98 -13.71 -23.96
N ASP A 559 -9.14 -15.02 -24.07
CA ASP A 559 -10.20 -15.76 -23.44
C ASP A 559 -9.68 -16.47 -22.20
N LEU A 560 -10.10 -16.04 -21.01
CA LEU A 560 -9.60 -16.58 -19.75
C LEU A 560 -10.24 -17.93 -19.40
N TRP A 561 -11.37 -18.29 -20.02
CA TRP A 561 -12.15 -19.46 -19.65
C TRP A 561 -11.38 -20.78 -19.73
N PRO A 562 -10.61 -21.08 -20.80
CA PRO A 562 -9.88 -22.35 -20.87
C PRO A 562 -8.86 -22.52 -19.73
N ALA A 563 -8.21 -21.42 -19.30
CA ALA A 563 -7.26 -21.46 -18.20
C ALA A 563 -7.97 -21.68 -16.85
N PHE A 564 -9.12 -21.03 -16.66
CA PHE A 564 -9.94 -21.22 -15.46
C PHE A 564 -10.49 -22.65 -15.37
N GLN A 565 -10.94 -23.22 -16.50
CA GLN A 565 -11.36 -24.63 -16.55
C GLN A 565 -10.21 -25.60 -16.23
N ALA A 566 -9.01 -25.32 -16.74
CA ALA A 566 -7.84 -26.12 -16.42
C ALA A 566 -7.46 -26.03 -14.93
N ASP A 567 -7.58 -24.84 -14.33
CA ASP A 567 -7.33 -24.64 -12.90
C ASP A 567 -8.37 -25.37 -12.02
N LEU A 568 -9.65 -25.26 -12.35
CA LEU A 568 -10.73 -25.98 -11.65
C LEU A 568 -10.56 -27.51 -11.69
N ALA A 569 -9.96 -28.04 -12.75
CA ALA A 569 -9.68 -29.47 -12.89
C ALA A 569 -8.37 -29.90 -12.19
N SER A 570 -7.58 -28.95 -11.66
CA SER A 570 -6.27 -29.21 -11.06
C SER A 570 -6.38 -29.74 -9.63
N PRO A 571 -5.57 -30.74 -9.23
CA PRO A 571 -5.45 -31.16 -7.83
C PRO A 571 -4.95 -30.06 -6.88
N SER A 572 -4.33 -29.01 -7.44
CA SER A 572 -3.82 -27.84 -6.70
C SER A 572 -4.72 -26.62 -6.80
N HIS A 573 -5.98 -26.81 -7.24
CA HIS A 573 -6.96 -25.73 -7.35
C HIS A 573 -7.09 -24.96 -6.02
N ARG A 574 -7.12 -23.64 -6.15
CA ARG A 574 -7.50 -22.69 -5.11
C ARG A 574 -8.66 -21.87 -5.65
N ALA A 575 -9.49 -21.33 -4.76
CA ALA A 575 -10.62 -20.50 -5.16
C ALA A 575 -10.18 -19.42 -6.17
N LEU A 576 -10.79 -19.38 -7.35
CA LEU A 576 -10.55 -18.36 -8.38
C LEU A 576 -11.30 -17.06 -8.07
N TYR A 577 -12.34 -17.13 -7.24
CA TYR A 577 -13.12 -15.99 -6.79
C TYR A 577 -13.14 -15.88 -5.26
N ALA A 578 -13.43 -14.69 -4.76
CA ALA A 578 -13.68 -14.48 -3.34
C ALA A 578 -14.97 -15.20 -2.91
N THR A 579 -15.01 -15.71 -1.67
CA THR A 579 -16.05 -16.64 -1.21
C THR A 579 -17.45 -16.03 -1.05
N GLU A 580 -17.56 -14.70 -1.03
CA GLU A 580 -18.85 -13.98 -0.87
C GLU A 580 -19.04 -12.84 -1.90
N ASP A 581 -18.16 -12.77 -2.90
CA ASP A 581 -17.98 -11.57 -3.71
C ASP A 581 -17.57 -11.96 -5.14
N PRO A 582 -18.12 -11.33 -6.21
CA PRO A 582 -17.96 -11.82 -7.58
C PRO A 582 -16.57 -11.53 -8.18
N HIS A 583 -15.60 -11.08 -7.38
CA HIS A 583 -14.28 -10.66 -7.83
C HIS A 583 -13.26 -11.78 -7.72
N PHE A 584 -12.21 -11.66 -8.52
CA PHE A 584 -11.12 -12.62 -8.48
C PHE A 584 -10.44 -12.64 -7.11
N SER A 585 -10.15 -13.85 -6.62
CA SER A 585 -9.21 -14.04 -5.53
C SER A 585 -7.79 -13.64 -5.99
N VAL A 586 -6.83 -13.62 -5.05
CA VAL A 586 -5.41 -13.47 -5.42
C VAL A 586 -4.98 -14.53 -6.44
N HIS A 587 -5.46 -15.77 -6.30
CA HIS A 587 -5.18 -16.86 -7.25
C HIS A 587 -5.85 -16.63 -8.60
N GLY A 588 -7.12 -16.19 -8.63
CA GLY A 588 -7.80 -15.83 -9.87
C GLY A 588 -7.08 -14.73 -10.65
N ARG A 589 -6.57 -13.70 -9.95
CA ARG A 589 -5.75 -12.63 -10.55
C ARG A 589 -4.43 -13.15 -11.11
N GLU A 590 -3.79 -14.10 -10.43
CA GLU A 590 -2.57 -14.76 -10.92
C GLU A 590 -2.82 -15.52 -12.23
N VAL A 591 -3.90 -16.33 -12.29
CA VAL A 591 -4.28 -17.08 -13.49
C VAL A 591 -4.61 -16.13 -14.65
N ALA A 592 -5.40 -15.08 -14.40
CA ALA A 592 -5.77 -14.09 -15.41
C ALA A 592 -4.54 -13.33 -15.95
N ALA A 593 -3.67 -12.81 -15.06
CA ALA A 593 -2.47 -12.09 -15.46
C ALA A 593 -1.51 -12.95 -16.29
N ALA A 594 -1.38 -14.25 -15.96
CA ALA A 594 -0.55 -15.18 -16.72
C ALA A 594 -1.06 -15.36 -18.17
N GLU A 595 -2.36 -15.49 -18.37
CA GLU A 595 -2.93 -15.61 -19.71
C GLU A 595 -2.84 -14.32 -20.52
N ILE A 596 -3.05 -13.17 -19.88
CA ILE A 596 -2.85 -11.87 -20.54
C ILE A 596 -1.38 -11.70 -20.96
N ALA A 597 -0.42 -12.02 -20.10
CA ALA A 597 1.00 -11.96 -20.43
C ALA A 597 1.35 -12.86 -21.63
N LYS A 598 0.84 -14.10 -21.67
CA LYS A 598 1.00 -15.02 -22.81
C LYS A 598 0.42 -14.45 -24.11
N ALA A 599 -0.73 -13.78 -24.04
CA ALA A 599 -1.32 -13.15 -25.20
C ALA A 599 -0.49 -11.96 -25.71
N LEU A 600 0.03 -11.13 -24.80
CA LEU A 600 0.91 -10.01 -25.14
C LEU A 600 2.21 -10.47 -25.82
N LEU A 601 2.81 -11.59 -25.38
CA LEU A 601 3.95 -12.23 -26.06
C LEU A 601 3.67 -12.61 -27.51
N LYS A 602 2.45 -13.07 -27.78
CA LYS A 602 2.01 -13.41 -29.15
C LYS A 602 1.75 -12.15 -29.97
N MET A 603 1.12 -11.15 -29.38
CA MET A 603 0.77 -9.89 -30.07
C MET A 603 1.98 -9.00 -30.34
N ARG A 604 3.00 -9.02 -29.47
CA ARG A 604 4.22 -8.20 -29.54
C ARG A 604 3.95 -6.69 -29.78
N PRO A 605 3.06 -6.04 -29.01
CA PRO A 605 2.66 -4.65 -29.22
C PRO A 605 3.80 -3.63 -29.08
N TRP A 606 4.94 -4.00 -28.50
CA TRP A 606 6.14 -3.18 -28.49
C TRP A 606 6.88 -3.11 -29.83
N LYS A 607 6.56 -3.96 -30.80
CA LYS A 607 7.18 -3.94 -32.14
C LYS A 607 6.46 -3.01 -33.12
N SER A 608 5.28 -2.50 -32.76
CA SER A 608 4.44 -1.66 -33.63
C SER A 608 4.73 -0.16 -33.54
N ARG A 609 5.82 0.25 -32.90
CA ARG A 609 6.32 1.63 -32.87
C ARG A 609 7.80 1.70 -33.19
#